data_AF-A0A060CDB0-F1
#
_entry.id   AF-A0A060CDB0-F1
#
_cell.length_a   1.000
_cell.length_b   1.000
_cell.length_c   1.000
_cell.angle_alpha   90.00
_cell.angle_beta   90.00
_cell.angle_gamma   90.00
#
_symmetry.space_group_name_H-M   'P 1'
#
loop_
_entity.id
_entity.type
_entity.pdbx_description
1 polymer ?
#
loop_
_entity_poly.entity_id
_entity_poly.type
_entity_poly.pdbx_seq_one_letter_code
_entity_poly.pdbx_strand_id
1 'polypeptide(L)'
;FMVKPTQPSNFLPAANRHGGYVQSVADGEGSRISAYETRASNIPWAFAPILDLGRDPRWSRQWETFGEDAYLAKVMGQASVRGFQGNDPNNIDKNHVAVSLKHYMGYSVPVSGKDRTPSVIDETDLREKHFEPHRAAVEAGALSIMVNSGIVNNVNGH
;
A
#
# COMPACT_ATOMS: atom_id res chain seq x y z
N PHE A 1 36.19 7.90 -1.95
CA PHE A 1 34.80 7.70 -1.52
C PHE A 1 34.73 6.41 -0.71
N MET A 2 34.78 6.51 0.61
CA MET A 2 34.74 5.37 1.50
C MET A 2 33.27 5.00 1.72
N VAL A 3 32.84 3.86 1.16
CA VAL A 3 31.54 3.27 1.43
C VAL A 3 31.55 2.88 2.91
N LYS A 4 30.86 3.65 3.77
CA LYS A 4 30.59 3.19 5.14
C LYS A 4 29.88 1.84 5.05
N PRO A 5 30.17 0.87 5.94
CA PRO A 5 29.41 -0.37 5.99
C PRO A 5 27.92 -0.03 6.04
N THR A 6 27.15 -0.49 5.05
CA THR A 6 25.71 -0.29 5.01
C THR A 6 25.12 -0.99 6.23
N GLN A 7 24.49 -0.25 7.13
CA GLN A 7 23.69 -0.89 8.17
C GLN A 7 22.58 -1.73 7.50
N PRO A 8 22.23 -2.90 8.03
CA PRO A 8 21.11 -3.68 7.52
C PRO A 8 19.80 -2.87 7.63
N SER A 9 18.87 -3.13 6.72
CA SER A 9 17.55 -2.47 6.69
C SER A 9 16.73 -2.77 7.94
N ASN A 10 15.97 -1.79 8.41
CA ASN A 10 15.01 -1.97 9.49
C ASN A 10 13.76 -2.71 8.98
N PHE A 11 13.55 -3.94 9.44
CA PHE A 11 12.32 -4.68 9.17
C PHE A 11 11.23 -4.28 10.15
N LEU A 12 10.22 -3.59 9.64
CA LEU A 12 9.03 -3.21 10.39
C LEU A 12 7.98 -4.34 10.37
N PRO A 13 7.06 -4.40 11.35
CA PRO A 13 5.95 -5.34 11.32
C PRO A 13 5.11 -5.25 10.04
N ALA A 14 4.49 -6.37 9.66
CA ALA A 14 3.53 -6.40 8.57
C ALA A 14 2.35 -5.45 8.80
N ALA A 15 1.75 -4.94 7.71
CA ALA A 15 0.69 -3.92 7.74
C ALA A 15 -0.47 -4.26 8.70
N ASN A 16 -0.90 -5.52 8.77
CA ASN A 16 -2.01 -5.93 9.64
C ASN A 16 -1.62 -6.16 11.11
N ARG A 17 -0.33 -6.07 11.46
CA ARG A 17 0.19 -6.29 12.82
C ARG A 17 0.39 -5.01 13.63
N HIS A 18 -0.10 -3.87 13.12
CA HIS A 18 0.08 -2.56 13.75
C HIS A 18 -0.97 -2.24 14.84
N GLY A 19 -1.75 -3.22 15.32
CA GLY A 19 -2.79 -2.99 16.35
C GLY A 19 -2.29 -2.36 17.67
N GLY A 20 -1.00 -2.51 18.02
CA GLY A 20 -0.36 -1.81 19.15
C GLY A 20 0.39 -0.51 18.78
N TYR A 21 0.43 -0.17 17.49
CA TYR A 21 1.24 0.90 16.88
C TYR A 21 0.45 1.73 15.86
N VAL A 22 -0.89 1.72 15.94
CA VAL A 22 -1.79 2.42 15.01
C VAL A 22 -1.35 3.87 14.83
N GLN A 23 -0.91 4.52 15.91
CA GLN A 23 -0.45 5.90 15.86
C GLN A 23 0.81 6.09 15.01
N SER A 24 1.87 5.28 15.16
CA SER A 24 3.11 5.48 14.40
C SER A 24 2.96 5.18 12.91
N VAL A 25 2.01 4.31 12.54
CA VAL A 25 1.64 4.09 11.13
C VAL A 25 0.75 5.20 10.61
N ALA A 26 -0.21 5.68 11.42
CA ALA A 26 -1.03 6.85 11.08
C ALA A 26 -0.19 8.12 10.93
N ASP A 27 0.96 8.19 11.59
CA ASP A 27 1.93 9.28 11.44
C ASP A 27 2.90 9.05 10.25
N GLY A 28 2.87 7.88 9.61
CA GLY A 28 3.69 7.56 8.44
C GLY A 28 5.17 7.28 8.74
N GLU A 29 5.56 7.20 10.01
CA GLU A 29 6.97 7.15 10.43
C GLU A 29 7.70 5.90 9.90
N GLY A 30 7.03 4.75 9.93
CA GLY A 30 7.58 3.52 9.36
C GLY A 30 7.88 3.65 7.86
N SER A 31 6.97 4.28 7.11
CA SER A 31 7.15 4.53 5.68
C SER A 31 8.29 5.52 5.43
N ARG A 32 8.45 6.53 6.28
CA ARG A 32 9.57 7.49 6.22
C ARG A 32 10.93 6.83 6.44
N ILE A 33 11.02 5.93 7.41
CA ILE A 33 12.24 5.13 7.65
C ILE A 33 12.54 4.25 6.43
N SER A 34 11.53 3.53 5.92
CA SER A 34 11.70 2.69 4.73
C SER A 34 12.11 3.49 3.50
N ALA A 35 11.56 4.70 3.30
CA ALA A 35 11.92 5.58 2.19
C ALA A 35 13.40 6.00 2.25
N TYR A 36 13.87 6.39 3.43
CA TYR A 36 15.25 6.77 3.68
C TYR A 36 16.21 5.61 3.35
N GLU A 37 15.91 4.40 3.81
CA GLU A 37 16.73 3.20 3.54
C GLU A 37 16.68 2.77 2.08
N THR A 38 15.52 2.90 1.43
CA THR A 38 15.35 2.62 -0.01
C THR A 38 16.19 3.60 -0.83
N ARG A 39 16.17 4.89 -0.49
CA ARG A 39 17.02 5.92 -1.11
C ARG A 39 18.49 5.69 -0.86
N ALA A 40 18.89 5.27 0.34
CA ALA A 40 20.28 4.93 0.65
C ALA A 40 20.83 3.81 -0.25
N SER A 41 19.94 2.99 -0.82
CA SER A 41 20.27 1.94 -1.80
C SER A 41 20.17 2.40 -3.26
N ASN A 42 20.03 3.71 -3.52
CA ASN A 42 19.79 4.31 -4.83
C ASN A 42 18.50 3.84 -5.54
N ILE A 43 17.53 3.30 -4.79
CA ILE A 43 16.24 2.88 -5.36
C ILE A 43 15.27 4.08 -5.25
N PRO A 44 14.69 4.57 -6.36
CA PRO A 44 13.87 5.79 -6.34
C PRO A 44 12.37 5.54 -6.18
N TRP A 45 11.94 4.28 -6.18
CA TRP A 45 10.54 3.89 -6.34
C TRP A 45 10.23 2.66 -5.49
N ALA A 46 9.20 2.76 -4.66
CA ALA A 46 8.73 1.67 -3.80
C ALA A 46 7.33 1.19 -4.26
N PHE A 47 7.17 -0.13 -4.35
CA PHE A 47 5.87 -0.76 -4.59
C PHE A 47 5.13 -0.96 -3.25
N ALA A 48 4.71 0.15 -2.65
CA ALA A 48 3.96 0.26 -1.42
C ALA A 48 3.21 1.61 -1.43
N PRO A 49 2.15 1.80 -0.64
CA PRO A 49 1.48 0.83 0.22
C PRO A 49 0.55 -0.15 -0.52
N ILE A 50 0.12 -1.17 0.21
CA ILE A 50 -0.97 -2.07 -0.19
C ILE A 50 -2.27 -1.55 0.40
N LEU A 51 -3.23 -1.27 -0.47
CA LEU A 51 -4.54 -0.68 -0.13
C LEU A 51 -5.70 -1.63 -0.37
N ASP A 52 -5.39 -2.91 -0.60
CA ASP A 52 -6.35 -4.00 -0.58
C ASP A 52 -7.01 -4.14 0.81
N LEU A 53 -8.24 -4.66 0.84
CA LEU A 53 -8.97 -4.90 2.10
C LEU A 53 -8.91 -6.38 2.48
N GLY A 54 -8.33 -6.70 3.63
CA GLY A 54 -8.11 -8.06 4.14
C GLY A 54 -9.39 -8.77 4.63
N ARG A 55 -10.47 -8.76 3.85
CA ARG A 55 -11.81 -9.25 4.22
C ARG A 55 -12.00 -10.76 4.07
N ASP A 56 -11.08 -11.44 3.37
CA ASP A 56 -11.07 -12.90 3.28
C ASP A 56 -9.81 -13.47 3.99
N PRO A 57 -9.96 -14.13 5.16
CA PRO A 57 -8.82 -14.70 5.88
C PRO A 57 -8.19 -15.91 5.20
N ARG A 58 -8.84 -16.47 4.17
CA ARG A 58 -8.28 -17.56 3.36
C ARG A 58 -7.26 -17.03 2.34
N TRP A 59 -7.31 -15.74 2.03
CA TRP A 59 -6.43 -15.11 1.06
C TRP A 59 -5.00 -15.00 1.61
N SER A 60 -4.04 -15.62 0.91
CA SER A 60 -2.65 -15.77 1.36
C SER A 60 -1.90 -14.45 1.58
N ARG A 61 -2.43 -13.34 1.06
CA ARG A 61 -1.84 -12.00 1.13
C ARG A 61 -2.59 -11.06 2.08
N GLN A 62 -3.56 -11.57 2.85
CA GLN A 62 -4.36 -10.77 3.79
C GLN A 62 -3.47 -9.96 4.75
N TRP A 63 -2.34 -10.51 5.17
CA TRP A 63 -1.43 -9.89 6.12
C TRP A 63 -0.69 -8.66 5.58
N GLU A 64 -0.67 -8.49 4.26
CA GLU A 64 -0.05 -7.35 3.62
C GLU A 64 -0.94 -6.09 3.69
N THR A 65 -2.22 -6.24 4.03
CA THR A 65 -3.20 -5.16 4.12
C THR A 65 -3.17 -4.45 5.47
N PHE A 66 -3.75 -3.26 5.56
CA PHE A 66 -3.98 -2.58 6.85
C PHE A 66 -5.17 -3.16 7.66
N GLY A 67 -5.79 -4.23 7.17
CA GLY A 67 -6.97 -4.85 7.77
C GLY A 67 -8.15 -4.90 6.81
N GLU A 68 -9.33 -5.19 7.37
CA GLU A 68 -10.57 -5.41 6.62
C GLU A 68 -11.42 -4.15 6.38
N ASP A 69 -11.07 -3.06 7.06
CA ASP A 69 -11.84 -1.81 7.08
C ASP A 69 -11.30 -0.78 6.07
N ALA A 70 -12.21 -0.22 5.27
CA ALA A 70 -11.86 0.74 4.22
C ALA A 70 -11.40 2.08 4.80
N TYR A 71 -12.00 2.53 5.91
CA TYR A 71 -11.61 3.81 6.53
C TYR A 71 -10.20 3.74 7.12
N LEU A 72 -9.87 2.65 7.80
CA LEU A 72 -8.52 2.41 8.30
C LEU A 72 -7.50 2.35 7.16
N ALA A 73 -7.78 1.57 6.10
CA ALA A 73 -6.92 1.50 4.93
C ALA A 73 -6.73 2.87 4.26
N LYS A 74 -7.78 3.71 4.23
CA LYS A 74 -7.72 5.09 3.75
C LYS A 74 -6.73 5.93 4.56
N VAL A 75 -6.91 5.99 5.88
CA VAL A 75 -6.07 6.82 6.77
C VAL A 75 -4.61 6.37 6.72
N MET A 76 -4.37 5.06 6.81
CA MET A 76 -3.03 4.49 6.77
C MET A 76 -2.38 4.63 5.39
N GLY A 77 -3.15 4.50 4.32
CA GLY A 77 -2.69 4.71 2.96
C GLY A 77 -2.18 6.13 2.74
N GLN A 78 -2.94 7.14 3.16
CA GLN A 78 -2.52 8.54 3.07
C GLN A 78 -1.27 8.83 3.89
N ALA A 79 -1.19 8.30 5.11
CA ALA A 79 -0.01 8.42 5.97
C ALA A 79 1.22 7.79 5.32
N SER A 80 1.07 6.59 4.75
CA SER A 80 2.15 5.87 4.08
C SER A 80 2.63 6.59 2.81
N VAL A 81 1.73 7.13 1.99
CA VAL A 81 2.09 7.94 0.80
C VAL A 81 2.95 9.13 1.22
N ARG A 82 2.51 9.89 2.24
CA ARG A 82 3.27 11.06 2.74
C ARG A 82 4.61 10.64 3.36
N GLY A 83 4.62 9.54 4.11
CA GLY A 83 5.86 9.00 4.69
C GLY A 83 6.87 8.58 3.63
N PHE A 84 6.42 7.96 2.53
CA PHE A 84 7.31 7.56 1.44
C PHE A 84 7.75 8.73 0.56
N GLN A 85 6.82 9.57 0.11
CA GLN A 85 7.06 10.58 -0.93
C GLN A 85 7.39 11.99 -0.40
N GLY A 86 7.11 12.26 0.88
CA GLY A 86 7.06 13.62 1.38
C GLY A 86 5.77 14.34 0.96
N ASN A 87 5.74 15.67 1.12
CA ASN A 87 4.54 16.49 0.90
C ASN A 87 4.51 17.21 -0.46
N ASP A 88 5.62 17.23 -1.21
CA ASP A 88 5.68 17.80 -2.56
C ASP A 88 5.87 16.69 -3.60
N PRO A 89 4.78 16.22 -4.25
CA PRO A 89 4.87 15.15 -5.24
C PRO A 89 5.63 15.56 -6.51
N ASN A 90 5.81 16.86 -6.77
CA ASN A 90 6.56 17.33 -7.95
C ASN A 90 8.07 17.33 -7.71
N ASN A 91 8.54 17.26 -6.45
CA ASN A 91 9.94 17.31 -6.08
C ASN A 91 10.28 16.31 -4.96
N ILE A 92 10.44 15.03 -5.30
CA ILE A 92 10.82 13.99 -4.34
C ILE A 92 12.29 14.19 -3.92
N ASP A 93 12.52 14.51 -2.64
CA ASP A 93 13.84 14.80 -2.12
C ASP A 93 14.74 13.55 -1.94
N LYS A 94 15.96 13.76 -1.42
CA LYS A 94 16.99 12.73 -1.25
C LYS A 94 16.68 11.65 -0.20
N ASN A 95 15.67 11.85 0.65
CA ASN A 95 15.27 10.95 1.72
C ASN A 95 13.94 10.21 1.43
N HIS A 96 13.24 10.60 0.37
CA HIS A 96 11.91 10.10 0.01
C HIS A 96 11.92 9.38 -1.33
N VAL A 97 10.99 8.46 -1.60
CA VAL A 97 10.86 7.72 -2.87
C VAL A 97 9.45 7.86 -3.41
N ALA A 98 9.27 7.74 -4.72
CA ALA A 98 7.94 7.62 -5.32
C ALA A 98 7.26 6.34 -4.84
N VAL A 99 5.92 6.34 -4.78
CA VAL A 99 5.13 5.14 -4.48
C VAL A 99 4.40 4.57 -5.69
N SER A 100 4.14 3.26 -5.65
CA SER A 100 3.12 2.60 -6.45
C SER A 100 2.07 1.98 -5.56
N LEU A 101 0.87 2.55 -5.56
CA LEU A 101 -0.28 2.00 -4.85
C LEU A 101 -0.61 0.63 -5.44
N LYS A 102 -0.95 -0.35 -4.59
CA LYS A 102 -1.32 -1.67 -5.09
C LYS A 102 -2.39 -2.36 -4.24
N HIS A 103 -3.18 -3.29 -4.77
CA HIS A 103 -3.34 -3.61 -6.20
C HIS A 103 -4.68 -3.07 -6.67
N TYR A 104 -4.69 -2.16 -7.65
CA TYR A 104 -5.89 -1.44 -8.06
C TYR A 104 -6.76 -2.27 -9.03
N MET A 105 -7.99 -2.68 -8.69
CA MET A 105 -8.59 -2.77 -7.36
C MET A 105 -9.40 -4.07 -7.22
N GLY A 106 -9.88 -4.39 -6.01
CA GLY A 106 -10.75 -5.55 -5.77
C GLY A 106 -10.03 -6.92 -5.79
N TYR A 107 -8.72 -6.93 -5.51
CA TYR A 107 -7.88 -8.12 -5.60
C TYR A 107 -8.03 -9.09 -4.42
N SER A 108 -8.31 -8.57 -3.23
CA SER A 108 -8.22 -9.29 -1.96
C SER A 108 -9.43 -10.12 -1.55
N VAL A 109 -10.47 -10.14 -2.38
CA VAL A 109 -11.72 -10.87 -2.11
C VAL A 109 -12.08 -11.87 -3.22
N PRO A 110 -11.15 -12.73 -3.66
CA PRO A 110 -11.48 -13.77 -4.62
C PRO A 110 -12.52 -14.72 -4.00
N VAL A 111 -13.53 -15.15 -4.76
CA VAL A 111 -14.63 -15.99 -4.24
C VAL A 111 -14.11 -17.25 -3.55
N SER A 112 -13.07 -17.85 -4.13
CA SER A 112 -12.46 -19.09 -3.63
C SER A 112 -11.49 -18.89 -2.46
N GLY A 113 -11.11 -17.65 -2.14
CA GLY A 113 -10.00 -17.33 -1.23
C GLY A 113 -8.61 -17.60 -1.82
N LYS A 114 -8.50 -18.26 -2.98
CA LYS A 114 -7.21 -18.52 -3.65
C LYS A 114 -6.76 -17.30 -4.43
N ASP A 115 -5.48 -17.02 -4.32
CA ASP A 115 -4.86 -15.89 -4.99
C ASP A 115 -5.11 -15.90 -6.51
N ARG A 116 -5.36 -14.71 -7.08
CA ARG A 116 -5.61 -14.49 -8.52
C ARG A 116 -6.76 -15.28 -9.14
N THR A 117 -7.68 -15.79 -8.31
CA THR A 117 -8.97 -16.31 -8.82
C THR A 117 -10.01 -15.18 -8.86
N PRO A 118 -11.12 -15.32 -9.60
CA PRO A 118 -12.08 -14.23 -9.77
C PRO A 118 -12.70 -13.72 -8.46
N SER A 119 -12.85 -12.40 -8.36
CA SER A 119 -13.70 -11.74 -7.38
C SER A 119 -15.02 -11.31 -8.03
N VAL A 120 -16.07 -11.32 -7.21
CA VAL A 120 -17.41 -10.85 -7.58
C VAL A 120 -17.78 -9.78 -6.56
N ILE A 121 -17.83 -8.53 -7.01
CA ILE A 121 -17.97 -7.36 -6.14
C ILE A 121 -19.07 -6.49 -6.77
N ASP A 122 -20.10 -6.16 -6.00
CA ASP A 122 -21.12 -5.23 -6.49
C ASP A 122 -20.52 -3.81 -6.65
N GLU A 123 -21.15 -2.99 -7.49
CA GLU A 123 -20.62 -1.66 -7.81
C GLU A 123 -20.54 -0.75 -6.57
N THR A 124 -21.47 -0.89 -5.62
CA THR A 124 -21.47 -0.11 -4.38
C THR A 124 -20.26 -0.46 -3.53
N ASP A 125 -20.01 -1.74 -3.26
CA ASP A 125 -18.83 -2.18 -2.49
C ASP A 125 -17.52 -1.85 -3.22
N LEU A 126 -17.50 -1.95 -4.55
CA LEU A 126 -16.33 -1.58 -5.33
C LEU A 126 -15.99 -0.09 -5.16
N ARG A 127 -17.00 0.80 -5.18
CA ARG A 127 -16.83 2.25 -5.02
C ARG A 127 -16.62 2.70 -3.58
N GLU A 128 -17.44 2.24 -2.65
CA GLU A 128 -17.42 2.70 -1.26
C GLU A 128 -16.27 2.10 -0.45
N LYS A 129 -15.85 0.87 -0.77
CA LYS A 129 -14.86 0.14 0.04
C LYS A 129 -13.53 -0.02 -0.69
N HIS A 130 -13.52 -0.65 -1.86
CA HIS A 130 -12.25 -1.02 -2.53
C HIS A 130 -11.58 0.17 -3.25
N PHE A 131 -12.37 1.11 -3.75
CA PHE A 131 -11.87 2.31 -4.44
C PHE A 131 -11.43 3.41 -3.46
N GLU A 132 -12.14 3.60 -2.34
CA GLU A 132 -11.94 4.74 -1.44
C GLU A 132 -10.49 4.90 -0.93
N PRO A 133 -9.77 3.85 -0.48
CA PRO A 133 -8.37 3.98 -0.10
C PRO A 133 -7.47 4.47 -1.23
N HIS A 134 -7.71 3.99 -2.46
CA HIS A 134 -6.95 4.39 -3.65
C HIS A 134 -7.23 5.85 -4.01
N ARG A 135 -8.50 6.27 -4.03
CA ARG A 135 -8.90 7.67 -4.27
C ARG A 135 -8.18 8.61 -3.31
N ALA A 136 -8.24 8.31 -2.01
CA ALA A 136 -7.64 9.14 -0.97
C ALA A 136 -6.10 9.17 -1.04
N ALA A 137 -5.47 8.07 -1.43
CA ALA A 137 -4.02 7.98 -1.62
C ALA A 137 -3.54 8.74 -2.87
N VAL A 138 -4.33 8.72 -3.95
CA VAL A 138 -4.10 9.57 -5.14
C VAL A 138 -4.24 11.05 -4.78
N GLU A 139 -5.26 11.43 -4.00
CA GLU A 139 -5.43 12.79 -3.48
C GLU A 139 -4.29 13.21 -2.54
N ALA A 140 -3.64 12.26 -1.87
CA ALA A 140 -2.43 12.49 -1.09
C ALA A 140 -1.15 12.64 -1.95
N GLY A 141 -1.27 12.53 -3.27
CA GLY A 141 -0.19 12.78 -4.23
C GLY A 141 0.58 11.53 -4.70
N ALA A 142 0.03 10.32 -4.53
CA ALA A 142 0.68 9.09 -4.99
C ALA A 142 1.02 9.15 -6.49
N LEU A 143 2.28 8.87 -6.84
CA LEU A 143 2.80 9.09 -8.19
C LEU A 143 2.55 7.96 -9.19
N SER A 144 2.18 6.76 -8.72
CA SER A 144 1.85 5.65 -9.61
C SER A 144 0.89 4.65 -8.97
N ILE A 145 0.27 3.81 -9.81
CA ILE A 145 -0.66 2.76 -9.41
C ILE A 145 -0.29 1.47 -10.14
N MET A 146 -0.24 0.37 -9.39
CA MET A 146 -0.09 -0.98 -9.89
C MET A 146 -1.46 -1.66 -9.88
N VAL A 147 -1.87 -2.15 -11.05
CA VAL A 147 -3.18 -2.77 -11.25
C VAL A 147 -3.26 -4.18 -10.66
N ASN A 148 -4.49 -4.61 -10.40
CA ASN A 148 -4.86 -5.94 -9.94
C ASN A 148 -4.57 -6.99 -11.03
N SER A 149 -3.81 -8.02 -10.66
CA SER A 149 -3.49 -9.15 -11.55
C SER A 149 -4.65 -10.13 -11.77
N GLY A 150 -5.74 -10.00 -11.01
CA GLY A 150 -6.89 -10.88 -11.02
C GLY A 150 -8.02 -10.42 -11.96
N ILE A 151 -9.20 -10.98 -11.70
CA ILE A 151 -10.42 -10.74 -12.48
C ILE A 151 -11.49 -10.23 -11.51
N VAL A 152 -12.14 -9.11 -11.86
CA VAL A 152 -13.27 -8.55 -11.12
C VAL A 152 -14.48 -8.59 -12.05
N ASN A 153 -15.57 -9.27 -11.66
CA ASN A 153 -16.80 -9.34 -12.47
C ASN A 153 -16.56 -9.75 -13.94
N ASN A 154 -15.71 -10.77 -14.16
CA ASN A 154 -15.30 -11.26 -15.48
C ASN A 154 -14.47 -10.29 -16.34
N VAL A 155 -13.99 -9.19 -15.78
CA VAL A 155 -13.08 -8.25 -16.44
C VAL A 155 -11.68 -8.39 -15.84
N ASN A 156 -10.66 -8.51 -16.68
CA ASN A 156 -9.27 -8.53 -16.23
C ASN A 156 -8.90 -7.15 -15.65
N GLY A 157 -8.10 -7.11 -14.59
CA GLY A 157 -7.61 -5.85 -14.03
C GLY A 157 -6.60 -5.12 -14.93
N HIS A 158 -6.08 -5.76 -15.98
CA HIS A 158 -5.15 -5.21 -16.98
C HIS A 158 -5.81 -4.97 -18.35
#